data_AF-A0A811MQT8-F1
#
_entry.id   AF-A0A811MQT8-F1
#
_cell.length_a   1.000
_cell.length_b   1.000
_cell.length_c   1.000
_cell.angle_alpha   90.00
_cell.angle_beta   90.00
_cell.angle_gamma   90.00
#
_symmetry.space_group_name_H-M   'P 1'
#
loop_
_entity.id
_entity.type
_entity.pdbx_description
1 polymer ?
#
loop_
_entity_poly.entity_id
_entity_poly.type
_entity_poly.pdbx_seq_one_letter_code
_entity_poly.pdbx_strand_id
1 'polypeptide(L)'
;MGVVTRPKKRRLQEERLRDRISSLPDDVLVDIVSFLPTKEGARTQVLSSRWRRLWRAAPLNLSPVGRACGIPVGEVSRILAAHPGPGRRFSMPECYLSYDDEYSETTLDGWLRSPSLDDLRELEF
;
A
#
# COMPACT_ATOMS: atom_id res chain seq x y z
N MET A 1 -25.52 16.36 48.09
CA MET A 1 -24.43 17.07 47.39
C MET A 1 -23.37 16.05 46.96
N GLY A 2 -23.43 15.53 45.73
CA GLY A 2 -22.49 14.53 45.22
C GLY A 2 -21.44 15.17 44.32
N VAL A 3 -20.18 15.18 44.73
CA VAL A 3 -19.06 15.74 43.97
C VAL A 3 -18.72 14.77 42.83
N VAL A 4 -19.01 15.17 41.60
CA VAL A 4 -18.68 14.38 40.41
C VAL A 4 -17.16 14.44 40.18
N THR A 5 -16.49 13.29 40.31
CA THR A 5 -15.07 13.08 39.97
C THR A 5 -14.86 13.13 38.45
N ARG A 6 -14.97 14.32 37.85
CA ARG A 6 -14.81 14.57 36.41
C ARG A 6 -13.36 14.59 35.85
N PRO A 7 -12.28 14.92 36.61
CA PRO A 7 -10.97 15.15 35.98
C PRO A 7 -10.23 13.85 35.59
N LYS A 8 -10.40 12.77 36.37
CA LYS A 8 -9.70 11.49 36.13
C LYS A 8 -10.24 10.77 34.89
N LYS A 9 -11.55 10.88 34.65
CA LYS A 9 -12.25 10.28 33.50
C LYS A 9 -11.82 10.93 32.17
N ARG A 10 -11.60 12.25 32.16
CA ARG A 10 -11.13 13.00 30.98
C ARG A 10 -9.72 12.59 30.53
N ARG A 11 -8.76 12.45 31.45
CA ARG A 11 -7.37 12.06 31.11
C ARG A 11 -7.29 10.68 30.46
N LEU A 12 -8.01 9.70 30.98
CA LEU A 12 -8.08 8.35 30.39
C LEU A 12 -8.71 8.38 28.98
N GLN A 13 -9.66 9.29 28.77
CA GLN A 13 -10.31 9.46 27.47
C GLN A 13 -9.37 10.14 26.46
N GLU A 14 -8.61 11.15 26.89
CA GLU A 14 -7.56 11.80 26.09
C GLU A 14 -6.42 10.82 25.73
N GLU A 15 -6.02 9.92 26.63
CA GLU A 15 -5.04 8.87 26.32
C GLU A 15 -5.54 7.83 25.30
N ARG A 16 -6.84 7.53 25.33
CA ARG A 16 -7.48 6.65 24.33
C ARG A 16 -7.61 7.33 22.97
N LEU A 17 -7.71 8.65 22.93
CA LEU A 17 -7.84 9.45 21.71
C LEU A 17 -6.50 9.94 21.16
N ARG A 18 -5.40 9.67 21.87
CA ARG A 18 -4.06 10.05 21.42
C ARG A 18 -3.72 9.29 20.14
N ASP A 19 -3.36 10.02 19.10
CA ASP A 19 -2.85 9.44 17.86
C ASP A 19 -1.49 8.78 18.12
N ARG A 20 -1.49 7.45 18.17
CA ARG A 20 -0.28 6.65 18.38
C ARG A 20 0.44 6.35 17.07
N ILE A 21 -0.28 6.38 15.95
CA ILE A 21 0.31 6.06 14.65
C ILE A 21 1.29 7.16 14.25
N SER A 22 0.95 8.44 14.47
CA SER A 22 1.91 9.52 14.20
C SER A 22 3.15 9.51 15.09
N SER A 23 3.13 8.82 16.24
CA SER A 23 4.29 8.67 17.12
C SER A 23 5.26 7.55 16.70
N LEU A 24 4.86 6.71 15.74
CA LEU A 24 5.72 5.63 15.26
C LEU A 24 6.92 6.18 14.48
N PRO A 25 8.08 5.50 14.53
CA PRO A 25 9.23 5.74 13.65
C PRO A 25 8.89 5.60 12.15
N ASP A 26 9.66 6.28 11.29
CA ASP A 26 9.40 6.30 9.83
C ASP A 26 9.52 4.91 9.18
N ASP A 27 10.48 4.10 9.60
CA ASP A 27 10.68 2.71 9.17
C ASP A 27 9.44 1.85 9.45
N VAL A 28 8.86 1.95 10.64
CA VAL A 28 7.62 1.22 10.98
C VAL A 28 6.44 1.70 10.14
N LEU A 29 6.35 3.00 9.87
CA LEU A 29 5.30 3.55 9.00
C LEU A 29 5.48 3.12 7.54
N VAL A 30 6.72 3.05 7.05
CA VAL A 30 7.05 2.50 5.73
C VAL A 30 6.60 1.04 5.65
N ASP A 31 6.89 0.23 6.67
CA ASP A 31 6.45 -1.16 6.72
C ASP A 31 4.93 -1.26 6.65
N ILE A 32 4.21 -0.51 7.49
CA ILE A 32 2.73 -0.46 7.46
C ILE A 32 2.22 -0.15 6.05
N VAL A 33 2.77 0.88 5.41
CA VAL A 33 2.37 1.27 4.06
C VAL A 33 2.69 0.18 3.04
N SER A 34 3.82 -0.51 3.17
CA SER A 34 4.24 -1.60 2.28
C SER A 34 3.32 -2.81 2.32
N PHE A 35 2.55 -2.98 3.40
CA PHE A 35 1.55 -4.04 3.51
C PHE A 35 0.20 -3.66 2.89
N LEU A 36 -0.07 -2.37 2.69
CA LEU A 36 -1.32 -1.91 2.08
C LEU A 36 -1.31 -2.15 0.57
N PRO A 37 -2.43 -2.59 -0.04
CA PRO A 37 -2.56 -2.56 -1.49
C PRO A 37 -2.22 -1.17 -2.03
N THR A 38 -1.53 -1.08 -3.16
CA THR A 38 -0.99 0.18 -3.71
C THR A 38 -1.97 1.35 -3.64
N LYS A 39 -3.23 1.13 -3.98
CA LYS A 39 -4.28 2.18 -3.95
C LYS A 39 -4.54 2.70 -2.54
N GLU A 40 -4.61 1.81 -1.55
CA GLU A 40 -4.84 2.18 -0.15
C GLU A 40 -3.58 2.81 0.46
N GLY A 41 -2.40 2.31 0.10
CA GLY A 41 -1.13 2.95 0.44
C GLY A 41 -1.06 4.40 -0.06
N ALA A 42 -1.39 4.63 -1.34
CA ALA A 42 -1.47 5.98 -1.91
C ALA A 42 -2.51 6.88 -1.22
N ARG A 43 -3.61 6.32 -0.71
CA ARG A 43 -4.61 7.10 0.06
C ARG A 43 -4.05 7.64 1.37
N THR A 44 -3.09 6.97 2.01
CA THR A 44 -2.48 7.46 3.26
C THR A 44 -1.79 8.82 3.11
N GLN A 45 -1.44 9.22 1.88
CA GLN A 45 -0.80 10.51 1.60
C GLN A 45 -1.62 11.73 2.05
N VAL A 46 -2.93 11.57 2.25
CA VAL A 46 -3.82 12.64 2.74
C VAL A 46 -3.72 12.88 4.25
N LEU A 47 -3.13 11.94 5.01
CA LEU A 47 -3.02 12.03 6.46
C LEU A 47 -2.05 13.14 6.90
N SER A 48 -0.89 13.26 6.23
CA SER A 48 0.02 14.39 6.39
C SER A 48 1.11 14.40 5.32
N SER A 49 1.90 15.48 5.26
CA SER A 49 3.07 15.58 4.38
C SER A 49 4.12 14.48 4.65
N ARG A 50 4.17 13.95 5.88
CA ARG A 50 5.04 12.82 6.27
C ARG A 50 4.62 11.55 5.53
N TRP A 51 3.34 11.18 5.59
CA TRP A 51 2.80 10.02 4.88
C TRP A 51 2.97 10.10 3.36
N ARG A 52 2.89 11.31 2.78
CA ARG A 52 3.19 11.50 1.36
C ARG A 52 4.61 11.11 0.99
N ARG A 53 5.60 11.43 1.84
CA ARG A 53 6.99 11.03 1.64
C ARG A 53 7.18 9.53 1.87
N LEU A 54 6.57 8.99 2.93
CA LEU A 54 6.65 7.56 3.27
C LEU A 54 6.09 6.68 2.16
N TRP A 55 4.93 7.03 1.57
CA TRP A 55 4.37 6.31 0.42
C TRP A 55 5.37 6.17 -0.74
N ARG A 56 6.09 7.24 -1.10
CA ARG A 56 7.05 7.21 -2.20
C ARG A 56 8.31 6.39 -1.91
N ALA A 57 8.62 6.16 -0.63
CA ALA A 57 9.76 5.37 -0.19
C ALA A 57 9.37 3.92 0.12
N ALA A 58 8.09 3.65 0.35
CA ALA A 58 7.61 2.34 0.75
C ALA A 58 7.58 1.38 -0.43
N PRO A 59 7.95 0.11 -0.22
CA PRO A 59 7.81 -0.89 -1.26
C PRO A 59 6.36 -1.11 -1.73
N LEU A 60 6.15 -1.33 -3.03
CA LEU A 60 4.82 -1.56 -3.59
C LEU A 60 4.25 -2.93 -3.25
N ASN A 61 2.97 -2.97 -2.86
CA ASN A 61 2.16 -4.19 -2.82
C ASN A 61 1.10 -4.14 -3.92
N LEU A 62 1.46 -4.67 -5.08
CA LEU A 62 0.62 -4.78 -6.26
C LEU A 62 -0.25 -6.02 -6.14
N SER A 63 -1.31 -5.90 -5.34
CA SER A 63 -2.34 -6.93 -5.24
C SER A 63 -3.72 -6.34 -5.58
N PRO A 64 -4.50 -6.99 -6.45
CA PRO A 64 -5.82 -6.53 -6.87
C PRO A 64 -6.93 -6.79 -5.83
N VAL A 65 -6.59 -7.14 -4.58
CA VAL A 65 -7.56 -7.45 -3.51
C VAL A 65 -8.69 -6.40 -3.48
N GLY A 66 -9.93 -6.86 -3.68
CA GLY A 66 -11.13 -6.06 -3.50
C GLY A 66 -11.81 -5.53 -4.77
N ARG A 67 -11.42 -5.94 -5.98
CA ARG A 67 -12.23 -5.71 -7.19
C ARG A 67 -12.66 -7.03 -7.83
N ALA A 68 -13.91 -7.08 -8.30
CA ALA A 68 -14.46 -8.21 -9.07
C ALA A 68 -13.76 -8.43 -10.43
N CYS A 69 -12.99 -7.43 -10.87
CA CYS A 69 -12.14 -7.45 -12.06
C CYS A 69 -10.83 -6.79 -11.61
N GLY A 70 -9.67 -7.40 -11.87
CA GLY A 70 -8.39 -6.93 -11.34
C GLY A 70 -8.02 -5.49 -11.72
N ILE A 71 -6.80 -5.08 -11.36
CA ILE A 71 -6.27 -3.75 -11.73
C ILE A 71 -6.08 -3.71 -13.25
N PRO A 72 -6.68 -2.77 -14.02
CA PRO A 72 -6.49 -2.72 -15.46
C PRO A 72 -5.00 -2.73 -15.83
N VAL A 73 -4.61 -3.49 -16.84
CA VAL A 73 -3.20 -3.68 -17.26
C VAL A 73 -2.46 -2.35 -17.40
N GLY A 74 -3.05 -1.37 -18.11
CA GLY A 74 -2.43 -0.05 -18.28
C GLY A 74 -2.25 0.75 -16.98
N GLU A 75 -2.98 0.42 -15.92
CA GLU A 75 -2.79 1.03 -14.60
C GLU A 75 -1.56 0.46 -13.90
N VAL A 76 -1.32 -0.86 -14.01
CA VAL A 76 -0.11 -1.51 -13.46
C VAL A 76 1.14 -0.93 -14.11
N SER A 77 1.15 -0.80 -15.45
CA SER A 77 2.27 -0.16 -16.17
C SER A 77 2.51 1.27 -15.69
N ARG A 78 1.45 2.07 -15.50
CA ARG A 78 1.57 3.45 -15.01
C ARG A 78 2.10 3.51 -13.58
N ILE A 79 1.68 2.60 -12.70
CA ILE A 79 2.17 2.53 -11.33
C ILE A 79 3.66 2.19 -11.32
N LEU A 80 4.06 1.13 -12.03
CA LEU A 80 5.46 0.70 -12.11
C LEU A 80 6.36 1.81 -12.66
N ALA A 81 5.89 2.56 -13.67
CA ALA A 81 6.64 3.67 -14.25
C ALA A 81 6.71 4.91 -13.34
N ALA A 82 5.65 5.20 -12.58
CA ALA A 82 5.57 6.41 -11.76
C ALA A 82 6.16 6.23 -10.35
N HIS A 83 6.32 5.00 -9.88
CA HIS A 83 6.75 4.71 -8.52
C HIS A 83 8.27 4.48 -8.45
N PRO A 84 9.01 5.29 -7.66
CA PRO A 84 10.47 5.21 -7.61
C PRO A 84 11.00 4.14 -6.63
N GLY A 85 10.16 3.60 -5.75
CA GLY A 85 10.54 2.57 -4.77
C GLY A 85 10.34 1.15 -5.29
N PRO A 86 11.05 0.15 -4.72
CA PRO A 86 10.97 -1.25 -5.13
C PRO A 86 9.60 -1.86 -4.83
N GLY A 87 9.34 -3.03 -5.36
CA GLY A 87 8.14 -3.82 -5.15
C GLY A 87 8.38 -4.84 -4.06
N ARG A 88 7.42 -5.00 -3.15
CA ARG A 88 7.42 -6.05 -2.12
C ARG A 88 6.66 -7.28 -2.61
N ARG A 89 5.45 -7.07 -3.15
CA ARG A 89 4.56 -8.15 -3.61
C ARG A 89 3.99 -7.80 -4.96
N PHE A 90 3.97 -8.78 -5.84
CA PHE A 90 3.22 -8.75 -7.08
C PHE A 90 2.29 -9.96 -7.13
N SER A 91 1.00 -9.72 -7.26
CA SER A 91 -0.04 -10.75 -7.33
C SER A 91 -0.91 -10.46 -8.55
N MET A 92 -0.87 -11.37 -9.51
CA MET A 92 -1.74 -11.35 -10.69
C MET A 92 -2.91 -12.30 -10.46
N PRO A 93 -4.16 -11.90 -10.77
CA PRO A 93 -5.25 -12.86 -10.82
C PRO A 93 -5.10 -13.76 -12.04
N GLU A 94 -5.43 -15.04 -11.89
CA GLU A 94 -5.52 -16.01 -12.99
C GLU A 94 -6.31 -15.48 -14.21
N CYS A 95 -7.28 -14.57 -14.03
CA CYS A 95 -8.06 -14.01 -15.14
C CYS A 95 -7.25 -13.14 -16.13
N TYR A 96 -6.02 -12.76 -15.80
CA TYR A 96 -5.09 -12.11 -16.74
C TYR A 96 -4.26 -13.12 -17.54
N LEU A 97 -4.13 -14.35 -17.03
CA LEU A 97 -3.44 -15.46 -17.68
C LEU A 97 -4.38 -16.25 -18.59
N SER A 98 -5.71 -16.05 -18.47
CA SER A 98 -6.72 -16.82 -19.22
C SER A 98 -7.12 -16.20 -20.57
N TYR A 99 -6.59 -15.03 -20.94
CA TYR A 99 -6.76 -14.48 -22.28
C TYR A 99 -5.60 -14.96 -23.15
N ASP A 100 -5.87 -15.88 -24.09
CA ASP A 100 -4.94 -16.35 -25.13
C ASP A 100 -4.60 -15.23 -26.13
N ASP A 101 -4.05 -14.11 -25.67
CA ASP A 101 -3.62 -13.00 -26.53
C ASP A 101 -2.14 -12.69 -26.29
N GLU A 102 -1.39 -12.57 -27.38
CA GLU A 102 0.07 -12.32 -27.44
C GLU A 102 0.46 -11.03 -26.69
N TYR A 103 -0.49 -10.10 -26.55
CA TYR A 103 -0.36 -8.87 -25.76
C TYR A 103 -0.20 -9.10 -24.24
N SER A 104 -0.74 -10.21 -23.71
CA SER A 104 -0.67 -10.51 -22.27
C SER A 104 0.75 -10.93 -21.86
N GLU A 105 1.38 -11.81 -22.64
CA GLU A 105 2.73 -12.31 -22.34
C GLU A 105 3.79 -11.21 -22.46
N THR A 106 3.76 -10.42 -23.53
CA THR A 106 4.73 -9.34 -23.76
C THR A 106 4.63 -8.23 -22.70
N THR A 107 3.41 -7.93 -22.25
CA THR A 107 3.20 -6.95 -21.18
C THR A 107 3.66 -7.49 -19.82
N LEU A 108 3.39 -8.77 -19.54
CA LEU A 108 3.84 -9.42 -18.31
C LEU A 108 5.37 -9.50 -18.24
N ASP A 109 6.03 -9.95 -19.31
CA ASP A 109 7.50 -9.99 -19.39
C ASP A 109 8.08 -8.57 -19.24
N GLY A 110 7.43 -7.56 -19.84
CA GLY A 110 7.78 -6.15 -19.64
C GLY A 110 7.69 -5.70 -18.18
N TRP A 111 6.69 -6.15 -17.42
CA TRP A 111 6.59 -5.85 -15.99
C TRP A 111 7.62 -6.59 -15.17
N LEU A 112 7.83 -7.88 -15.41
CA LEU A 112 8.80 -8.69 -14.68
C LEU A 112 10.24 -8.19 -14.85
N ARG A 113 10.54 -7.47 -15.94
CA ARG A 113 11.83 -6.79 -16.16
C ARG A 113 11.89 -5.36 -15.62
N SER A 114 10.82 -4.88 -14.99
CA SER A 114 10.82 -3.55 -14.37
C SER A 114 11.77 -3.54 -13.17
N PRO A 115 12.65 -2.53 -13.02
CA PRO A 115 13.51 -2.42 -11.85
C PRO A 115 12.73 -2.36 -10.52
N SER A 116 11.50 -1.85 -10.59
CA SER A 116 10.59 -1.82 -9.46
C SER A 116 10.17 -3.22 -8.99
N LEU A 117 10.49 -4.31 -9.69
CA LEU A 117 10.19 -5.68 -9.29
C LEU A 117 11.43 -6.55 -9.01
N ASP A 118 12.65 -5.99 -9.11
CA ASP A 118 13.91 -6.75 -8.95
C ASP A 118 14.04 -7.42 -7.57
N ASP A 119 13.52 -6.78 -6.52
CA ASP A 119 13.61 -7.24 -5.12
C ASP A 119 12.26 -7.73 -4.55
N LEU A 120 11.42 -8.34 -5.40
CA LEU A 120 10.15 -8.92 -4.98
C LEU A 120 10.33 -9.98 -3.88
N ARG A 121 9.55 -9.86 -2.81
CA ARG A 121 9.51 -10.84 -1.71
C ARG A 121 8.42 -11.89 -1.89
N GLU A 122 7.35 -11.52 -2.57
CA GLU A 122 6.18 -12.36 -2.81
C GLU A 122 5.75 -12.23 -4.28
N LEU A 123 5.62 -13.36 -4.96
CA LEU A 123 5.09 -13.46 -6.33
C LEU A 123 4.00 -14.53 -6.33
N GLU A 124 2.79 -14.15 -6.76
CA GLU A 124 1.62 -15.03 -6.80
C GLU A 124 0.88 -14.87 -8.14
N PHE A 125 0.31 -15.98 -8.62
CA PHE A 125 -0.51 -16.08 -9.82
C PHE A 125 -1.89 -16.65 -9.46
#